data_AF-A0A9J5XLE8-F1
#
_entry.id   AF-A0A9J5XLE8-F1
#
_cell.length_a   1.000
_cell.length_b   1.000
_cell.length_c   1.000
_cell.angle_alpha   90.00
_cell.angle_beta   90.00
_cell.angle_gamma   90.00
#
_symmetry.space_group_name_H-M   'P 1'
#
loop_
_entity.id
_entity.type
_entity.pdbx_description
1 polymer ?
#
loop_
_entity_poly.entity_id
_entity_poly.type
_entity_poly.pdbx_seq_one_letter_code
_entity_poly.pdbx_strand_id
1 'polypeptide(L)'
;MTTHKAHCLILPYPGQGYINPMLQFAKRLQSKRVIDWMSKIYPIKTIGPTIPSIYLDKRLHDDKEYGLSIFKSMTNECLNWLNHQPISSVVYVSFGSLAKLEGDQMEELAWGLKNSNNNF
;
A
#
# COMPACT_ATOMS: atom_id res chain seq x y z
N MET A 1 -0.93 -29.36 -29.98
CA MET A 1 -0.02 -29.59 -28.85
C MET A 1 -0.41 -28.62 -27.74
N THR A 2 -0.78 -29.16 -26.59
CA THR A 2 -1.33 -28.42 -25.45
C THR A 2 -0.27 -27.48 -24.87
N THR A 3 -0.46 -26.17 -25.06
CA THR A 3 0.41 -25.14 -24.52
C THR A 3 0.23 -25.08 -23.01
N HIS A 4 1.23 -25.55 -22.26
CA HIS A 4 1.26 -25.38 -20.82
C HIS A 4 1.32 -23.89 -20.48
N LYS A 5 0.25 -23.38 -19.86
CA LYS A 5 0.19 -22.05 -19.26
C LYS A 5 1.04 -22.06 -17.99
N ALA A 6 2.20 -21.40 -18.03
CA ALA A 6 2.90 -21.05 -16.82
C ALA A 6 2.16 -19.88 -16.16
N HIS A 7 1.67 -20.11 -14.94
CA HIS A 7 1.06 -19.10 -14.10
C HIS A 7 2.14 -18.50 -13.22
N CYS A 8 2.58 -17.27 -13.53
CA CYS A 8 3.43 -16.53 -12.61
C CYS A 8 2.54 -15.66 -11.73
N LEU A 9 2.40 -16.09 -10.48
CA LEU A 9 1.77 -15.33 -9.42
C LEU A 9 2.90 -14.63 -8.65
N ILE A 10 2.98 -13.30 -8.77
CA ILE A 10 3.88 -12.50 -7.93
C ILE A 10 3.14 -12.25 -6.62
N LEU A 11 3.32 -13.17 -5.66
CA LEU A 11 2.90 -12.96 -4.27
C LEU A 11 3.97 -12.13 -3.58
N PRO A 12 3.68 -10.88 -3.15
CA PRO A 12 4.56 -10.21 -2.22
C PRO A 12 4.54 -11.01 -0.92
N TYR A 13 5.69 -11.51 -0.48
CA TYR A 13 5.86 -11.90 0.92
C TYR A 13 6.02 -10.60 1.71
N PRO A 14 4.99 -10.13 2.42
CA PRO A 14 5.15 -8.92 3.20
C PRO A 14 5.96 -9.33 4.45
N GLY A 15 7.05 -8.61 4.72
CA GLY A 15 8.00 -9.06 5.74
C GLY A 15 9.18 -8.12 5.97
N GLN A 16 9.64 -7.44 4.92
CA GLN A 16 10.87 -6.62 5.00
C GLN A 16 10.78 -5.26 4.31
N GLY A 17 9.61 -4.64 4.22
CA GLY A 17 9.50 -3.27 3.67
C GLY A 17 9.68 -3.15 2.15
N TYR A 18 9.70 -4.26 1.41
CA TYR A 18 9.77 -4.26 -0.06
C TYR A 18 8.51 -3.72 -0.75
N ILE A 19 7.43 -3.42 -0.02
CA ILE A 19 6.21 -2.84 -0.62
C ILE A 19 6.53 -1.52 -1.33
N ASN A 20 7.35 -0.65 -0.73
CA ASN A 20 7.73 0.63 -1.36
C ASN A 20 8.68 0.45 -2.56
N PRO A 21 9.80 -0.29 -2.46
CA PRO A 21 10.63 -0.65 -3.62
C PRO A 21 9.86 -1.35 -4.74
N MET A 22 8.91 -2.22 -4.40
CA MET A 22 8.11 -2.97 -5.37
C MET A 22 6.95 -2.15 -5.94
N LEU A 23 6.37 -1.21 -5.18
CA LEU A 23 5.49 -0.16 -5.69
C LEU A 23 6.25 0.77 -6.63
N GLN A 24 7.49 1.12 -6.31
CA GLN A 24 8.35 1.91 -7.18
C GLN A 24 8.77 1.10 -8.42
N PHE A 25 9.03 -0.20 -8.28
CA PHE A 25 9.24 -1.12 -9.39
C PHE A 25 7.99 -1.22 -10.25
N ALA A 26 6.80 -1.38 -9.68
CA ALA A 26 5.51 -1.41 -10.38
C ALA A 26 5.17 -0.08 -11.04
N LYS A 27 5.47 1.06 -10.41
CA LYS A 27 5.38 2.41 -11.01
C LYS A 27 6.36 2.59 -12.16
N ARG A 28 7.57 2.04 -12.05
CA ARG A 28 8.55 2.01 -13.14
C ARG A 28 8.14 1.06 -14.26
N LEU A 29 7.52 -0.07 -13.93
CA LEU A 29 6.89 -0.97 -14.91
C LEU A 29 5.73 -0.28 -15.61
N GLN A 30 4.92 0.52 -14.91
CA GLN A 30 3.84 1.36 -15.49
C GLN A 30 4.32 2.43 -16.48
N SER A 31 5.64 2.66 -16.60
CA SER A 31 6.21 3.37 -17.74
C SER A 31 5.69 2.73 -19.04
N LYS A 32 5.01 3.51 -19.89
CA LYS A 32 4.57 3.02 -21.21
C LYS A 32 5.70 2.30 -21.93
N ARG A 33 6.93 2.81 -21.87
CA ARG A 33 8.12 2.18 -22.48
C ARG A 33 8.44 0.79 -21.92
N VAL A 34 8.22 0.55 -20.63
CA VAL A 34 8.52 -0.75 -20.00
C VAL A 34 7.40 -1.75 -20.27
N ILE A 35 6.13 -1.34 -20.16
CA ILE A 35 4.99 -2.18 -20.57
C ILE A 35 5.06 -2.51 -22.07
N ASP A 36 5.36 -1.54 -22.93
CA ASP A 36 5.47 -1.72 -24.38
C ASP A 36 6.64 -2.61 -24.78
N TRP A 37 7.72 -2.63 -23.99
CA TRP A 37 8.81 -3.58 -24.19
C TRP A 37 8.43 -4.98 -23.69
N MET A 38 7.85 -5.08 -22.49
CA MET A 38 7.44 -6.36 -21.92
C MET A 38 6.32 -7.02 -22.74
N SER A 39 5.40 -6.25 -23.32
CA SER A 39 4.30 -6.77 -24.16
C SER A 39 4.78 -7.42 -25.45
N LYS A 40 5.99 -7.08 -25.92
CA LYS A 40 6.66 -7.73 -27.05
C LYS A 40 7.24 -9.09 -26.70
N ILE A 41 7.47 -9.35 -25.41
CA ILE A 41 8.12 -10.56 -24.91
C ILE A 41 7.09 -11.51 -24.29
N TYR A 42 6.10 -10.96 -23.59
CA TYR A 42 5.04 -11.71 -22.91
C TYR A 42 3.67 -11.04 -23.10
N PRO A 43 2.59 -11.81 -23.22
CA PRO A 43 1.23 -11.26 -23.28
C PRO A 43 0.82 -10.71 -21.91
N ILE A 44 1.16 -9.46 -21.62
CA ILE A 44 0.88 -8.80 -20.35
C ILE A 44 -0.28 -7.80 -20.44
N LYS A 45 -1.03 -7.65 -19.35
CA LYS A 45 -2.04 -6.59 -19.17
C LYS A 45 -1.92 -6.01 -17.77
N THR A 46 -1.91 -4.68 -17.68
CA THR A 46 -1.94 -3.97 -16.41
C THR A 46 -3.38 -3.84 -15.93
N ILE A 47 -3.69 -4.33 -14.72
CA ILE A 47 -5.04 -4.27 -14.12
C ILE A 47 -5.12 -3.36 -12.89
N GLY A 48 -3.99 -2.76 -12.50
CA GLY A 48 -3.90 -1.93 -11.30
C GLY A 48 -4.23 -0.46 -11.55
N PRO A 49 -4.39 0.33 -10.47
CA PRO A 49 -4.27 -0.08 -9.07
C PRO A 49 -5.47 -0.90 -8.57
N THR A 50 -5.21 -1.96 -7.79
CA THR A 50 -6.25 -2.84 -7.20
C THR A 50 -6.66 -2.34 -5.83
N ILE A 51 -7.28 -1.15 -5.79
CA ILE A 51 -7.86 -0.56 -4.56
C ILE A 51 -9.37 -0.41 -4.76
N PRO A 52 -10.19 -0.33 -3.69
CA PRO A 52 -11.64 -0.23 -3.81
C PRO A 52 -12.07 0.93 -4.72
N SER A 53 -13.08 0.69 -5.56
CA SER A 53 -13.55 1.59 -6.62
C SER A 53 -13.94 2.97 -6.08
N ILE A 54 -14.39 3.08 -4.82
CA ILE A 54 -14.72 4.37 -4.20
C ILE A 54 -13.54 5.36 -4.20
N TYR A 55 -12.31 4.87 -4.21
CA TYR A 55 -11.07 5.67 -4.24
C TYR A 55 -10.53 5.91 -5.67
N LEU A 56 -11.18 5.35 -6.69
CA LEU A 56 -10.79 5.44 -8.09
C LEU A 56 -11.90 6.11 -8.93
N ASP A 57 -12.56 5.33 -9.77
CA ASP A 57 -13.56 5.74 -10.74
C ASP A 57 -14.99 5.73 -10.19
N LYS A 58 -15.18 5.23 -8.96
CA LYS A 58 -16.46 5.19 -8.23
C LYS A 58 -17.59 4.48 -8.99
N ARG A 59 -17.26 3.59 -9.92
CA ARG A 59 -18.24 2.82 -10.71
C ARG A 59 -18.96 1.74 -9.89
N LEU A 60 -18.34 1.28 -8.80
CA LEU A 60 -18.93 0.31 -7.88
C LEU A 60 -19.19 1.00 -6.53
N HIS A 61 -20.44 1.39 -6.27
CA HIS A 61 -20.78 2.17 -5.08
C HIS A 61 -20.62 1.41 -3.75
N ASP A 62 -20.75 0.09 -3.79
CA ASP A 62 -20.63 -0.78 -2.61
C ASP A 62 -19.17 -1.22 -2.35
N ASP A 63 -18.26 -0.95 -3.28
CA ASP A 63 -16.84 -1.31 -3.17
C ASP A 63 -16.04 -0.23 -2.43
N LYS A 64 -16.18 -0.25 -1.09
CA LYS A 64 -15.63 0.79 -0.19
C LYS A 64 -14.39 0.35 0.58
N GLU A 65 -14.24 -0.95 0.80
CA GLU A 65 -13.19 -1.52 1.65
C GLU A 65 -12.71 -2.86 1.11
N TYR A 66 -11.54 -3.30 1.57
CA TYR A 66 -11.06 -4.64 1.24
C TYR A 66 -11.90 -5.68 1.98
N GLY A 67 -12.39 -6.70 1.28
CA GLY A 67 -13.22 -7.77 1.85
C GLY A 67 -12.51 -8.71 2.84
N LEU A 68 -11.22 -8.52 3.10
CA LEU A 68 -10.44 -9.31 4.06
C LEU A 68 -9.44 -8.41 4.81
N SER A 69 -9.69 -8.19 6.10
CA SER A 69 -8.70 -7.63 7.03
C SER A 69 -8.30 -8.68 8.06
N ILE A 70 -7.00 -8.99 8.11
CA ILE A 70 -6.43 -9.96 9.07
C ILE A 70 -6.34 -9.36 10.48
N PHE A 71 -6.34 -8.02 10.58
CA PHE A 71 -6.24 -7.29 11.84
C PHE A 71 -7.57 -6.59 12.14
N LYS A 72 -7.98 -6.62 13.41
CA LYS A 72 -9.12 -5.83 13.88
C LYS A 72 -8.76 -4.35 13.76
N SER A 73 -9.53 -3.60 12.98
CA SER A 73 -9.28 -2.16 12.83
C SER A 73 -9.92 -1.37 13.96
N MET A 74 -9.19 -0.38 14.49
CA MET A 74 -9.71 0.65 15.40
C MET A 74 -10.10 1.91 14.61
N THR A 75 -10.74 1.71 13.46
CA THR A 75 -10.93 2.78 12.48
C THR A 75 -11.76 3.93 13.06
N ASN A 76 -12.76 3.62 13.90
CA ASN A 76 -13.71 4.61 14.38
C ASN A 76 -13.07 5.58 15.39
N GLU A 77 -12.26 5.09 16.32
CA GLU A 77 -11.58 5.92 17.32
C GLU A 77 -10.54 6.84 16.66
N CYS A 78 -9.71 6.28 15.76
CA CYS A 78 -8.70 7.04 15.04
C CYS A 78 -9.32 8.11 14.13
N LEU A 79 -10.38 7.76 13.38
CA LEU A 79 -11.07 8.73 12.51
C LEU A 79 -11.76 9.82 13.32
N ASN A 80 -12.36 9.47 14.47
CA ASN A 80 -12.98 10.47 15.32
C ASN A 80 -11.95 11.47 15.86
N TRP A 81 -10.78 11.01 16.33
CA TRP A 81 -9.70 11.91 16.73
C TRP A 81 -9.19 12.77 15.57
N LEU A 82 -9.02 12.18 14.39
CA LEU A 82 -8.52 12.87 13.19
C LEU A 82 -9.47 13.99 12.72
N ASN A 83 -10.79 13.78 12.80
CA ASN A 83 -11.80 14.77 12.42
C ASN A 83 -11.75 16.06 13.24
N HIS A 84 -11.11 16.04 14.42
CA HIS A 84 -10.93 17.21 15.27
C HIS A 84 -9.59 17.94 15.05
N GLN A 85 -8.76 17.46 14.12
CA GLN A 85 -7.48 18.07 13.79
C GLN A 85 -7.62 19.05 12.61
N PRO A 86 -6.78 20.09 12.52
CA PRO A 86 -6.72 20.92 11.33
C PRO A 86 -6.41 20.11 10.06
N ILE A 87 -6.91 20.57 8.92
CA ILE A 87 -6.65 19.93 7.63
C ILE A 87 -5.13 19.90 7.38
N SER A 88 -4.62 18.74 6.98
CA SER A 88 -3.20 18.54 6.64
C SER A 88 -2.21 18.83 7.77
N SER A 89 -2.61 18.70 9.05
CA SER A 89 -1.74 18.95 10.21
C SER A 89 -1.29 17.70 10.97
N VAL A 90 -1.70 16.50 10.54
CA VAL A 90 -1.41 15.23 11.22
C VAL A 90 -0.41 14.41 10.44
N VAL A 91 0.58 13.86 11.12
CA VAL A 91 1.55 12.91 10.57
C VAL A 91 0.99 11.50 10.71
N TYR A 92 0.64 10.86 9.60
CA TYR A 92 0.29 9.43 9.61
C TYR A 92 1.55 8.57 9.67
N VAL A 93 1.63 7.69 10.66
CA VAL A 93 2.77 6.78 10.86
C VAL A 93 2.32 5.33 10.71
N SER A 94 2.97 4.56 9.83
CA SER A 94 2.70 3.14 9.66
C SER A 94 3.94 2.41 9.14
N PHE A 95 4.26 1.29 9.80
CA PHE A 95 5.36 0.39 9.42
C PHE A 95 4.84 -0.87 8.70
N GLY A 96 3.53 -0.94 8.46
CA GLY A 96 2.87 -2.16 8.01
C GLY A 96 2.77 -3.22 9.12
N SER A 97 2.06 -4.30 8.83
CA SER A 97 1.74 -5.35 9.81
C SER A 97 2.86 -6.36 10.06
N LEU A 98 3.93 -6.32 9.27
CA LEU A 98 4.96 -7.37 9.23
C LEU A 98 6.37 -6.88 9.53
N ALA A 99 6.57 -5.56 9.61
CA ALA A 99 7.83 -5.02 10.10
C ALA A 99 7.92 -5.20 11.62
N LYS A 100 9.09 -5.62 12.10
CA LYS A 100 9.42 -5.64 13.52
C LYS A 100 10.53 -4.62 13.77
N LEU A 101 10.18 -3.52 14.43
CA LEU A 101 11.14 -2.52 14.88
C LEU A 101 11.80 -3.00 16.18
N GLU A 102 13.11 -2.80 16.27
CA GLU A 102 13.85 -3.03 17.51
C GLU A 102 13.61 -1.90 18.53
N GLY A 103 13.96 -2.13 19.79
CA GLY A 103 13.70 -1.18 20.89
C GLY A 103 14.25 0.22 20.59
N ASP A 104 15.54 0.29 20.25
CA ASP A 104 16.24 1.54 19.96
C ASP A 104 15.59 2.27 18.76
N GLN A 105 15.14 1.55 17.73
CA GLN A 105 14.48 2.14 16.57
C GLN A 105 13.12 2.74 16.94
N MET A 106 12.38 2.08 17.83
CA MET A 106 11.10 2.59 18.33
C MET A 106 11.30 3.82 19.23
N GLU A 107 12.37 3.83 20.02
CA GLU A 107 12.72 4.98 20.87
C GLU A 107 13.06 6.22 20.03
N GLU A 108 13.93 6.09 19.04
CA GLU A 108 14.28 7.19 18.15
C GLU A 108 13.07 7.72 17.37
N LEU A 109 12.19 6.82 16.93
CA LEU A 109 10.93 7.22 16.29
C LEU A 109 10.04 8.02 17.25
N ALA A 110 9.85 7.54 18.48
CA ALA A 110 9.03 8.22 19.47
C ALA A 110 9.57 9.61 19.80
N TRP A 111 10.89 9.74 19.93
CA TRP A 111 11.56 11.04 20.11
C TRP A 111 11.38 11.95 18.89
N GLY A 112 11.55 11.42 17.68
CA GLY A 112 11.36 12.17 16.45
C GLY A 112 9.94 12.73 16.32
N LEU A 113 8.92 11.91 16.59
CA LEU A 113 7.52 12.33 16.54
C LEU A 113 7.21 13.38 17.61
N LYS A 114 7.65 13.17 18.84
CA LYS A 114 7.48 14.11 19.95
C LYS A 114 8.14 15.47 19.66
N ASN A 115 9.35 15.46 19.08
CA ASN A 115 10.09 16.68 18.76
C ASN A 115 9.58 17.38 17.48
N SER A 116 8.75 16.71 16.67
CA SER A 116 8.20 17.30 15.44
C SER A 116 7.21 18.44 15.70
N ASN A 117 6.66 18.53 16.91
CA ASN A 117 5.59 19.47 17.28
C ASN A 117 4.35 19.38 16.35
N ASN A 118 4.12 18.22 15.74
CA ASN A 118 2.90 17.90 14.99
C ASN A 118 2.09 16.85 15.76
N ASN A 119 0.79 16.79 15.47
CA ASN A 119 -0.06 15.68 15.92
C ASN A 119 0.25 14.45 15.07
N PHE A 120 0.26 13.25 15.67
CA PHE A 120 0.57 11.97 15.01
C PHE A 120 -0.26 10.83 15.62
#